data_AF-A0A6G4AA32-F1
#
_entry.id   AF-A0A6G4AA32-F1
#
_cell.length_a   1.000
_cell.length_b   1.000
_cell.length_c   1.000
_cell.angle_alpha   90.00
_cell.angle_beta   90.00
_cell.angle_gamma   90.00
#
_symmetry.space_group_name_H-M   'P 1'
#
loop_
_entity.id
_entity.type
_entity.pdbx_description
1 polymer ?
#
loop_
_entity_poly.entity_id
_entity_poly.type
_entity_poly.pdbx_seq_one_letter_code
_entity_poly.pdbx_strand_id
1 'polypeptide(L)'
;MDDTLPRLRAEASRDDYASMVRLARALFETGLSARQVLRECYAVDLPREFFALAEDGPWHLGLMTTNQPWSLAFPLERGGPHPEPTSLDPVERRLFALDPDLLPLLHLPVDDEAPMEELPVLCYRLSELQERRTTVLSVPGTATHRDEVARRGDSLLAVLRDFQAEDLRELERQYDDQDDWGIGAVQEEHLDGARAMLERIDRLRNEVTSYE
;
A
#
# COMPACT_ATOMS: atom_id res chain seq x y z
N MET A 1 -25.26 25.14 -13.86
CA MET A 1 -24.27 24.07 -14.08
C MET A 1 -23.64 23.80 -12.73
N ASP A 2 -23.53 22.55 -12.35
CA ASP A 2 -22.95 22.16 -11.06
C ASP A 2 -21.43 22.36 -11.13
N ASP A 3 -20.98 23.56 -10.74
CA ASP A 3 -19.56 23.96 -10.74
C ASP A 3 -18.75 23.29 -9.62
N THR A 4 -19.36 22.38 -8.87
CA THR A 4 -18.76 21.70 -7.72
C THR A 4 -17.56 20.85 -8.13
N LEU A 5 -17.69 19.99 -9.16
CA LEU A 5 -16.60 19.09 -9.55
C LEU A 5 -15.38 19.80 -10.14
N PRO A 6 -15.51 20.79 -11.05
CA PRO A 6 -14.38 21.61 -11.49
C PRO A 6 -13.66 22.32 -10.32
N ARG A 7 -14.42 22.84 -9.36
CA ARG A 7 -13.86 23.46 -8.15
C ARG A 7 -13.07 22.45 -7.31
N LEU A 8 -13.65 21.27 -7.04
CA LEU A 8 -12.97 20.20 -6.28
C LEU A 8 -11.68 19.75 -6.95
N ARG A 9 -11.65 19.65 -8.29
CA ARG A 9 -10.42 19.34 -9.03
C ARG A 9 -9.34 20.39 -8.85
N ALA A 10 -9.71 21.68 -8.82
CA ALA A 10 -8.77 22.77 -8.65
C ALA A 10 -8.26 22.91 -7.21
N GLU A 11 -9.06 22.52 -6.22
CA GLU A 11 -8.70 22.56 -4.80
C GLU A 11 -7.96 21.31 -4.32
N ALA A 12 -8.11 20.18 -5.00
CA ALA A 12 -7.52 18.91 -4.60
C ALA A 12 -6.00 18.95 -4.64
N SER A 13 -5.38 18.60 -3.51
CA SER A 13 -3.94 18.51 -3.37
C SER A 13 -3.57 17.38 -2.41
N ARG A 14 -2.40 16.76 -2.64
CA ARG A 14 -1.94 15.62 -1.83
C ARG A 14 -1.55 15.99 -0.40
N ASP A 15 -1.10 17.23 -0.19
CA ASP A 15 -0.77 17.77 1.13
C ASP A 15 -2.04 18.04 1.98
N ASP A 16 -3.16 18.40 1.34
CA ASP A 16 -4.50 18.42 1.93
C ASP A 16 -5.28 17.15 1.55
N TYR A 17 -4.96 16.02 2.17
CA TYR A 17 -5.64 14.76 1.89
C TYR A 17 -7.17 14.85 2.02
N ALA A 18 -7.69 15.73 2.87
CA ALA A 18 -9.12 15.92 2.99
C ALA A 18 -9.74 16.49 1.71
N SER A 19 -9.03 17.33 0.96
CA SER A 19 -9.45 17.79 -0.37
C SER A 19 -9.50 16.63 -1.38
N MET A 20 -8.52 15.73 -1.34
CA MET A 20 -8.44 14.55 -2.21
C MET A 20 -9.59 13.57 -1.94
N VAL A 21 -9.91 13.33 -0.67
CA VAL A 21 -11.07 12.52 -0.27
C VAL A 21 -12.38 13.13 -0.78
N ARG A 22 -12.56 14.45 -0.66
CA ARG A 22 -13.75 15.15 -1.19
C ARG A 22 -13.84 15.01 -2.71
N LEU A 23 -12.74 15.20 -3.43
CA LEU A 23 -12.69 15.00 -4.88
C LEU A 23 -13.04 13.55 -5.25
N ALA A 24 -12.38 12.57 -4.64
CA ALA A 24 -12.59 11.15 -4.91
C ALA A 24 -14.05 10.74 -4.68
N ARG A 25 -14.67 11.21 -3.58
CA ARG A 25 -16.08 10.94 -3.29
C ARG A 25 -16.99 11.47 -4.40
N ALA A 26 -16.79 12.73 -4.81
CA ALA A 26 -17.56 13.34 -5.90
C ALA A 26 -17.36 12.60 -7.23
N LEU A 27 -16.14 12.14 -7.52
CA LEU A 27 -15.86 11.35 -8.73
C LEU A 27 -16.60 10.00 -8.69
N PHE A 28 -16.61 9.29 -7.57
CA PHE A 28 -17.41 8.06 -7.43
C PHE A 28 -18.92 8.32 -7.57
N GLU A 29 -19.45 9.42 -7.04
CA GLU A 29 -20.86 9.80 -7.21
C GLU A 29 -21.24 10.02 -8.68
N THR A 30 -20.28 10.37 -9.54
CA THR A 30 -20.47 10.47 -10.99
C THR A 30 -20.31 9.12 -11.73
N GLY A 31 -20.06 8.03 -11.02
CA GLY A 31 -19.95 6.68 -11.56
C GLY A 31 -18.56 6.31 -12.08
N LEU A 32 -17.51 7.07 -11.75
CA LEU A 32 -16.14 6.70 -12.11
C LEU A 32 -15.69 5.46 -11.33
N SER A 33 -14.92 4.61 -12.02
CA SER A 33 -14.23 3.48 -11.38
C SER A 33 -13.10 3.94 -10.47
N ALA A 34 -12.68 3.10 -9.52
CA ALA A 34 -11.54 3.37 -8.64
C ALA A 34 -10.27 3.75 -9.41
N ARG A 35 -10.03 3.12 -10.57
CA ARG A 35 -8.89 3.46 -11.44
C ARG A 35 -8.97 4.88 -11.99
N GLN A 36 -10.13 5.30 -12.45
CA GLN A 36 -10.34 6.66 -12.93
C GLN A 36 -10.26 7.68 -11.79
N VAL A 37 -10.81 7.35 -10.62
CA VAL A 37 -10.73 8.18 -9.42
C VAL A 37 -9.27 8.44 -9.03
N LEU A 38 -8.47 7.38 -8.88
CA LEU A 38 -7.05 7.53 -8.51
C LEU A 38 -6.24 8.25 -9.58
N ARG A 39 -6.55 8.03 -10.87
CA ARG A 39 -5.91 8.78 -11.96
C ARG A 39 -6.19 10.28 -11.89
N GLU A 40 -7.43 10.68 -11.60
CA GLU A 40 -7.79 12.09 -11.41
C GLU A 40 -7.11 12.68 -10.17
N CYS A 41 -6.99 11.89 -9.09
CA CYS A 41 -6.39 12.33 -7.83
C CYS A 41 -4.87 12.48 -7.90
N TYR A 42 -4.16 11.53 -8.53
CA TYR A 42 -2.69 11.48 -8.54
C TYR A 42 -2.07 11.90 -9.88
N ALA A 43 -2.90 12.20 -10.89
CA ALA A 43 -2.48 12.52 -12.27
C ALA A 43 -1.61 11.43 -12.95
N VAL A 44 -1.64 10.20 -12.43
CA VAL A 44 -0.91 9.03 -12.95
C VAL A 44 -1.79 7.79 -12.98
N ASP A 45 -1.47 6.86 -13.86
CA ASP A 45 -2.08 5.53 -13.83
C ASP A 45 -1.32 4.65 -12.81
N LEU A 46 -1.99 4.19 -11.76
CA LEU A 46 -1.38 3.24 -10.82
C LEU A 46 -1.24 1.85 -11.47
N PRO A 47 -0.23 1.05 -11.05
CA PRO A 47 -0.03 -0.31 -11.55
C PRO A 47 -1.25 -1.21 -11.32
N ARG A 48 -1.48 -2.18 -12.22
CA ARG A 48 -2.61 -3.13 -12.10
C ARG A 48 -2.58 -3.93 -10.80
N GLU A 49 -1.39 -4.31 -10.36
CA GLU A 49 -1.16 -5.02 -9.10
C GLU A 49 -1.72 -4.30 -7.87
N PHE A 50 -1.72 -2.96 -7.88
CA PHE A 50 -2.34 -2.19 -6.81
C PHE A 50 -3.86 -2.45 -6.73
N PHE A 51 -4.53 -2.49 -7.89
CA PHE A 51 -5.97 -2.74 -7.94
C PHE A 51 -6.32 -4.20 -7.64
N ALA A 52 -5.48 -5.15 -8.05
CA ALA A 52 -5.65 -6.56 -7.67
C ALA A 52 -5.60 -6.72 -6.13
N LEU A 53 -4.64 -6.07 -5.47
CA LEU A 53 -4.56 -6.05 -4.00
C LEU A 53 -5.76 -5.33 -3.37
N ALA A 54 -6.20 -4.20 -3.92
CA ALA A 54 -7.36 -3.47 -3.39
C ALA A 54 -8.67 -4.26 -3.53
N GLU A 55 -8.84 -4.99 -4.64
CA GLU A 55 -10.01 -5.83 -4.87
C GLU A 55 -10.04 -7.02 -3.92
N ASP A 56 -8.89 -7.69 -3.78
CA ASP A 56 -8.67 -8.83 -2.90
C ASP A 56 -8.84 -8.49 -1.42
N GLY A 57 -8.40 -7.29 -1.02
CA GLY A 57 -8.40 -6.80 0.35
C GLY A 57 -7.04 -7.01 1.01
N PRO A 58 -6.21 -5.96 1.19
CA PRO A 58 -4.86 -6.09 1.72
C PRO A 58 -4.80 -6.70 3.14
N TRP A 59 -5.87 -6.56 3.92
CA TRP A 59 -6.00 -7.20 5.25
C TRP A 59 -6.00 -8.73 5.19
N HIS A 60 -6.41 -9.35 4.08
CA HIS A 60 -6.33 -10.82 3.92
C HIS A 60 -4.89 -11.32 3.77
N LEU A 61 -3.94 -10.42 3.53
CA LEU A 61 -2.50 -10.68 3.45
C LEU A 61 -1.77 -10.17 4.69
N GLY A 62 -2.50 -9.80 5.76
CA GLY A 62 -1.90 -9.19 6.96
C GLY A 62 -1.22 -7.84 6.70
N LEU A 63 -1.49 -7.19 5.55
CA LEU A 63 -0.78 -5.98 5.16
C LEU A 63 -1.33 -4.75 5.90
N MET A 64 -0.41 -3.95 6.41
CA MET A 64 -0.70 -2.70 7.09
C MET A 64 -0.69 -1.56 6.07
N THR A 65 -1.87 -1.12 5.64
CA THR A 65 -2.01 -0.07 4.62
C THR A 65 -1.84 1.33 5.18
N THR A 66 -1.21 2.21 4.41
CA THR A 66 -1.29 3.67 4.62
C THR A 66 -2.67 4.20 4.20
N ASN A 67 -3.00 5.46 4.52
CA ASN A 67 -4.29 6.03 4.07
C ASN A 67 -4.30 6.24 2.56
N GLN A 68 -3.27 6.88 2.03
CA GLN A 68 -3.04 7.03 0.61
C GLN A 68 -2.34 5.78 0.06
N PRO A 69 -2.67 5.34 -1.17
CA PRO A 69 -3.88 5.67 -1.93
C PRO A 69 -5.11 4.82 -1.53
N TRP A 70 -4.99 3.94 -0.53
CA TRP A 70 -5.98 2.91 -0.21
C TRP A 70 -7.38 3.43 0.14
N SER A 71 -7.52 4.46 0.97
CA SER A 71 -8.86 4.97 1.32
C SER A 71 -9.59 5.62 0.13
N LEU A 72 -8.88 5.92 -0.95
CA LEU A 72 -9.44 6.43 -2.20
C LEU A 72 -9.70 5.31 -3.24
N ALA A 73 -9.18 4.11 -3.01
CA ALA A 73 -9.27 2.99 -3.95
C ALA A 73 -10.58 2.19 -3.82
N PHE A 74 -11.33 2.37 -2.74
CA PHE A 74 -12.60 1.68 -2.51
C PHE A 74 -13.79 2.54 -2.95
N PRO A 75 -14.72 2.01 -3.76
CA PRO A 75 -16.00 2.67 -4.07
C PRO A 75 -16.89 2.90 -2.85
N LEU A 76 -17.88 3.80 -2.99
CA LEU A 76 -18.79 4.21 -1.90
C LEU A 76 -19.54 3.03 -1.29
N GLU A 77 -19.94 2.07 -2.11
CA GLU A 77 -20.66 0.87 -1.72
C GLU A 77 -19.77 -0.12 -0.94
N ARG A 78 -18.45 0.01 -1.06
CA ARG A 78 -17.44 -0.77 -0.32
C ARG A 78 -16.83 0.01 0.85
N GLY A 79 -17.42 1.16 1.21
CA GLY A 79 -17.06 1.91 2.42
C GLY A 79 -15.99 2.98 2.24
N GLY A 80 -15.62 3.37 1.01
CA GLY A 80 -14.66 4.46 0.77
C GLY A 80 -15.13 5.44 -0.31
N PRO A 81 -14.58 6.66 -0.39
CA PRO A 81 -13.90 7.43 0.65
C PRO A 81 -14.87 7.88 1.76
N HIS A 82 -14.38 7.98 2.99
CA HIS A 82 -15.22 8.34 4.14
C HIS A 82 -15.82 9.76 3.99
N PRO A 83 -17.11 9.98 4.35
CA PRO A 83 -17.76 11.29 4.19
C PRO A 83 -17.12 12.39 5.04
N GLU A 84 -16.54 12.01 6.19
CA GLU A 84 -15.75 12.89 7.04
C GLU A 84 -14.27 12.58 6.81
N PRO A 85 -13.56 13.37 5.99
CA PRO A 85 -12.16 13.10 5.67
C PRO A 85 -11.26 13.34 6.88
N THR A 86 -10.33 12.41 7.10
CA THR A 86 -9.22 12.61 8.02
C THR A 86 -8.05 13.30 7.30
N SER A 87 -7.19 13.96 8.08
CA SER A 87 -5.89 14.41 7.58
C SER A 87 -4.96 13.22 7.32
N LEU A 88 -3.90 13.43 6.53
CA LEU A 88 -2.76 12.51 6.43
C LEU A 88 -2.33 12.01 7.81
N ASP A 89 -1.93 10.74 7.90
CA ASP A 89 -1.32 10.24 9.12
C ASP A 89 0.09 10.87 9.34
N PRO A 90 0.64 10.83 10.57
CA PRO A 90 1.94 11.43 10.85
C PRO A 90 3.09 10.90 9.99
N VAL A 91 3.08 9.63 9.61
CA VAL A 91 4.11 8.99 8.78
C VAL A 91 3.99 9.50 7.35
N GLU A 92 2.79 9.51 6.78
CA GLU A 92 2.52 10.05 5.44
C GLU A 92 2.91 11.52 5.33
N ARG A 93 2.61 12.34 6.36
CA ARG A 93 3.05 13.75 6.38
C ARG A 93 4.58 13.86 6.36
N ARG A 94 5.27 13.01 7.11
CA ARG A 94 6.74 12.98 7.16
C ARG A 94 7.32 12.57 5.81
N LEU A 95 6.78 11.51 5.19
CA LEU A 95 7.20 11.03 3.88
C LEU A 95 6.93 12.08 2.80
N PHE A 96 5.79 12.75 2.83
CA PHE A 96 5.48 13.83 1.90
C PHE A 96 6.44 15.03 2.07
N ALA A 97 6.79 15.38 3.31
CA ALA A 97 7.76 16.44 3.58
C ALA A 97 9.19 16.06 3.19
N LEU A 98 9.53 14.76 3.27
CA LEU A 98 10.81 14.21 2.84
C LEU A 98 10.96 14.28 1.31
N ASP A 99 9.98 13.74 0.59
CA ASP A 99 9.93 13.73 -0.86
C ASP A 99 8.46 13.70 -1.31
N PRO A 100 7.92 14.83 -1.82
CA PRO A 100 6.55 14.89 -2.32
C PRO A 100 6.29 13.91 -3.46
N ASP A 101 7.31 13.39 -4.14
CA ASP A 101 7.15 12.43 -5.23
C ASP A 101 6.85 11.00 -4.75
N LEU A 102 6.99 10.73 -3.46
CA LEU A 102 6.67 9.42 -2.87
C LEU A 102 5.17 9.26 -2.65
N LEU A 103 4.61 8.16 -3.16
CA LEU A 103 3.27 7.69 -2.84
C LEU A 103 3.38 6.50 -1.87
N PRO A 104 3.14 6.68 -0.57
CA PRO A 104 3.18 5.58 0.39
C PRO A 104 2.09 4.54 0.10
N LEU A 105 2.38 3.28 0.40
CA LEU A 105 1.48 2.15 0.14
C LEU A 105 1.29 1.29 1.40
N LEU A 106 2.36 0.71 1.93
CA LEU A 106 2.25 -0.34 2.95
C LEU A 106 3.38 -0.20 3.96
N HIS A 107 3.10 -0.44 5.24
CA HIS A 107 4.15 -0.70 6.23
C HIS A 107 4.63 -2.15 6.08
N LEU A 108 5.95 -2.35 6.09
CA LEU A 108 6.57 -3.66 6.14
C LEU A 108 6.76 -4.08 7.59
N PRO A 109 6.13 -5.19 8.04
CA PRO A 109 6.29 -5.71 9.39
C PRO A 109 7.61 -6.47 9.50
N VAL A 110 8.74 -5.75 9.49
CA VAL A 110 10.08 -6.35 9.61
C VAL A 110 10.46 -6.68 11.06
N ASP A 111 9.70 -6.16 12.03
CA ASP A 111 9.90 -6.33 13.46
C ASP A 111 8.54 -6.23 14.15
N ASP A 112 8.09 -7.32 14.77
CA ASP A 112 6.79 -7.41 15.45
C ASP A 112 6.71 -6.56 16.72
N GLU A 113 7.86 -6.19 17.31
CA GLU A 113 7.92 -5.35 18.51
C GLU A 113 7.99 -3.85 18.18
N ALA A 114 8.34 -3.51 16.93
CA ALA A 114 8.52 -2.13 16.52
C ALA A 114 7.17 -1.37 16.42
N PRO A 115 7.09 -0.13 16.93
CA PRO A 115 5.94 0.73 16.69
C PRO A 115 5.70 0.93 15.18
N MET A 116 4.43 0.99 14.77
CA MET A 116 4.06 1.19 13.35
C MET A 116 4.73 2.41 12.70
N GLU A 117 4.96 3.47 13.48
CA GLU A 117 5.61 4.71 13.03
C GLU A 117 7.09 4.53 12.66
N GLU A 118 7.71 3.45 13.11
CA GLU A 118 9.12 3.11 12.88
C GLU A 118 9.28 2.09 11.74
N LEU A 119 8.23 1.35 11.42
CA LEU A 119 8.23 0.36 10.35
C LEU A 119 8.58 1.02 8.99
N PRO A 120 9.41 0.37 8.17
CA PRO A 120 9.66 0.82 6.81
C PRO A 120 8.37 0.87 6.00
N VAL A 121 8.21 1.90 5.18
CA VAL A 121 7.06 2.08 4.29
C VAL A 121 7.48 1.79 2.86
N LEU A 122 6.73 0.91 2.19
CA LEU A 122 6.81 0.75 0.74
C LEU A 122 6.10 1.90 0.04
N CYS A 123 6.77 2.48 -0.95
CA CYS A 123 6.29 3.61 -1.73
C CYS A 123 6.43 3.33 -3.23
N TYR A 124 5.53 3.89 -4.02
CA TYR A 124 5.81 4.21 -5.42
C TYR A 124 6.42 5.60 -5.54
N ARG A 125 6.98 5.90 -6.72
CA ARG A 125 7.39 7.24 -7.12
C ARG A 125 6.49 7.76 -8.24
N LEU A 126 5.83 8.91 -8.04
CA LEU A 126 4.84 9.42 -9.00
C LEU A 126 5.47 9.82 -10.33
N SER A 127 6.64 10.49 -10.32
CA SER A 127 7.34 10.87 -11.55
C SER A 127 7.69 9.66 -12.42
N GLU A 128 8.02 8.52 -11.82
CA GLU A 128 8.28 7.29 -12.58
C GLU A 128 6.98 6.67 -13.11
N LEU A 129 5.89 6.70 -12.33
CA LEU A 129 4.57 6.28 -12.80
C LEU A 129 4.06 7.15 -13.96
N GLN A 130 4.37 8.45 -13.98
CA GLN A 130 4.08 9.33 -15.13
C GLN A 130 4.75 8.83 -16.40
N GLU A 131 5.95 8.29 -16.28
CA GLU A 131 6.71 7.67 -17.37
C GLU A 131 6.35 6.20 -17.60
N ARG A 132 5.31 5.68 -16.93
CA ARG A 132 4.86 4.28 -16.99
C ARG A 132 5.91 3.29 -16.52
N ARG A 133 6.77 3.72 -15.60
CA ARG A 133 7.77 2.87 -14.93
C ARG A 133 7.31 2.65 -13.50
N THR A 134 7.20 1.39 -13.08
CA THR A 134 6.90 1.04 -11.70
C THR A 134 8.22 0.78 -10.98
N THR A 135 8.46 1.49 -9.89
CA THR A 135 9.53 1.19 -8.95
C THR A 135 8.97 1.20 -7.54
N VAL A 136 9.23 0.12 -6.82
CA VAL A 136 8.91 -0.04 -5.41
C VAL A 136 10.13 0.40 -4.61
N LEU A 137 9.91 1.38 -3.75
CA LEU A 137 10.91 1.95 -2.85
C LEU A 137 10.56 1.55 -1.42
N SER A 138 11.55 1.39 -0.56
CA SER A 138 11.39 1.25 0.89
C SER A 138 12.04 2.45 1.57
N VAL A 139 11.27 3.09 2.44
CA VAL A 139 11.69 4.27 3.20
C VAL A 139 11.54 3.96 4.68
N PRO A 140 12.55 4.17 5.53
CA PRO A 140 12.38 4.02 6.98
C PRO A 140 11.23 4.88 7.50
N GLY A 141 10.40 4.38 8.44
CA GLY A 141 9.27 5.15 8.97
C GLY A 141 9.70 6.43 9.69
N THR A 142 10.90 6.42 10.28
CA THR A 142 11.55 7.56 10.94
C THR A 142 12.47 8.37 10.04
N ALA A 143 12.46 8.12 8.72
CA ALA A 143 13.37 8.74 7.78
C ALA A 143 13.35 10.27 7.85
N THR A 144 14.55 10.82 7.71
CA THR A 144 14.87 12.22 7.58
C THR A 144 15.46 12.48 6.20
N HIS A 145 15.66 13.75 5.84
CA HIS A 145 16.28 14.16 4.56
C HIS A 145 17.68 13.59 4.29
N ARG A 146 18.31 12.91 5.26
CA ARG A 146 19.63 12.29 5.13
C ARG A 146 19.58 10.80 4.86
N ASP A 147 18.43 10.18 5.05
CA ASP A 147 18.28 8.74 4.93
C ASP A 147 18.09 8.34 3.48
N GLU A 148 18.74 7.25 3.07
CA GLU A 148 18.65 6.76 1.69
C GLU A 148 17.34 6.01 1.48
N VAL A 149 16.65 6.35 0.39
CA VAL A 149 15.48 5.60 -0.09
C VAL A 149 15.98 4.37 -0.85
N ALA A 150 15.67 3.18 -0.35
CA ALA A 150 16.16 1.93 -0.92
C ALA A 150 15.21 1.43 -2.03
N ARG A 151 15.75 1.13 -3.23
CA ARG A 151 14.98 0.45 -4.27
C ARG A 151 14.81 -1.04 -3.91
N ARG A 152 13.58 -1.55 -4.00
CA ARG A 152 13.23 -2.95 -3.71
C ARG A 152 12.92 -3.77 -4.96
N GLY A 153 12.40 -3.14 -6.02
CA GLY A 153 12.10 -3.82 -7.28
C GLY A 153 11.13 -3.02 -8.13
N ASP A 154 10.58 -3.67 -9.16
CA ASP A 154 9.72 -3.03 -10.17
C ASP A 154 8.26 -3.54 -10.12
N SER A 155 7.95 -4.39 -9.14
CA SER A 155 6.61 -4.92 -8.89
C SER A 155 6.38 -5.05 -7.39
N LEU A 156 5.28 -4.47 -6.90
CA LEU A 156 4.82 -4.58 -5.53
C LEU A 156 4.52 -6.04 -5.15
N LEU A 157 3.84 -6.78 -6.02
CA LEU A 157 3.54 -8.19 -5.74
C LEU A 157 4.80 -9.06 -5.68
N ALA A 158 5.82 -8.77 -6.51
CA ALA A 158 7.10 -9.45 -6.41
C ALA A 158 7.82 -9.16 -5.09
N VAL A 159 7.86 -7.88 -4.68
CA VAL A 159 8.46 -7.47 -3.40
C VAL A 159 7.73 -8.10 -2.21
N LEU A 160 6.40 -8.12 -2.22
CA LEU A 160 5.61 -8.75 -1.16
C LEU A 160 5.82 -10.26 -1.11
N ARG A 161 5.89 -10.92 -2.26
CA ARG A 161 6.18 -12.36 -2.34
C ARG A 161 7.55 -12.68 -1.73
N ASP A 162 8.58 -11.93 -2.11
CA ASP A 162 9.93 -12.18 -1.63
C ASP A 162 10.03 -11.96 -0.11
N PHE A 163 9.38 -10.90 0.40
CA PHE A 163 9.24 -10.66 1.84
C PHE A 163 8.54 -11.82 2.56
N GLN A 164 7.37 -12.25 2.10
CA GLN A 164 6.61 -13.35 2.71
C GLN A 164 7.35 -14.70 2.61
N ALA A 165 8.13 -14.90 1.54
CA ALA A 165 8.96 -16.10 1.40
C ALA A 165 10.17 -16.09 2.35
N GLU A 166 10.73 -14.92 2.66
CA GLU A 166 11.77 -14.79 3.69
C GLU A 166 11.21 -15.06 5.08
N ASP A 167 10.07 -14.47 5.40
CA ASP A 167 9.35 -14.68 6.67
C ASP A 167 8.99 -16.16 6.88
N LEU A 168 8.42 -16.82 5.86
CA LEU A 168 8.12 -18.26 5.93
C LEU A 168 9.39 -19.09 6.20
N ARG A 169 10.52 -18.80 5.55
CA ARG A 169 11.78 -19.52 5.79
C ARG A 169 12.30 -19.30 7.21
N GLU A 170 12.08 -18.12 7.79
CA GLU A 170 12.42 -17.85 9.18
C GLU A 170 11.54 -18.64 10.14
N LEU A 171 10.23 -18.64 9.92
CA LEU A 171 9.30 -19.43 10.71
C LEU A 171 9.58 -20.93 10.61
N GLU A 172 9.91 -21.45 9.42
CA GLU A 172 10.28 -22.86 9.23
C GLU A 172 11.56 -23.22 9.99
N ARG A 173 12.60 -22.36 9.95
CA ARG A 173 13.82 -22.56 10.77
C ARG A 173 13.50 -22.58 12.26
N GLN A 174 12.71 -21.60 12.73
CA GLN A 174 12.32 -21.53 14.13
C GLN A 174 11.49 -22.74 14.55
N TYR A 175 10.67 -23.28 13.66
CA TYR A 175 9.87 -24.50 13.88
C TYR A 175 10.74 -25.75 14.03
N ASP A 176 11.72 -25.93 13.13
CA ASP A 176 12.64 -27.06 13.19
C ASP A 176 13.56 -27.00 14.42
N ASP A 177 13.89 -25.80 14.91
CA ASP A 177 14.75 -25.57 16.08
C ASP A 177 14.01 -25.63 17.44
N GLN A 178 12.71 -25.96 17.48
CA GLN A 178 11.87 -25.88 18.70
C GLN A 178 12.21 -26.88 19.80
N ASP A 179 12.95 -27.96 19.50
CA ASP A 179 13.35 -28.95 20.50
C ASP A 179 14.21 -28.35 21.63
N ASP A 180 14.69 -27.10 21.50
CA ASP A 180 15.59 -26.44 22.46
C ASP A 180 14.94 -25.31 23.30
N TRP A 181 13.72 -24.84 22.99
CA TRP A 181 13.10 -23.67 23.66
C TRP A 181 11.60 -23.83 23.97
N GLY A 182 11.30 -24.42 25.13
CA GLY A 182 9.94 -24.45 25.66
C GLY A 182 9.42 -23.04 25.99
N ILE A 183 8.23 -22.71 25.46
CA ILE A 183 7.39 -21.49 25.66
C ILE A 183 7.33 -20.53 24.44
N GLY A 184 8.16 -20.71 23.40
CA GLY A 184 8.16 -19.86 22.18
C GLY A 184 7.86 -20.59 20.86
N ALA A 185 7.34 -21.81 20.91
CA ALA A 185 7.13 -22.65 19.74
C ALA A 185 6.16 -22.02 18.71
N VAL A 186 6.66 -21.73 17.51
CA VAL A 186 5.88 -21.52 16.28
C VAL A 186 4.87 -22.67 16.11
N GLN A 187 3.59 -22.35 16.05
CA GLN A 187 2.54 -23.35 15.82
C GLN A 187 2.52 -23.73 14.33
N GLU A 188 2.18 -24.98 14.01
CA GLU A 188 1.98 -25.42 12.61
C GLU A 188 0.95 -24.53 11.88
N GLU A 189 -0.07 -24.03 12.60
CA GLU A 189 -1.06 -23.08 12.08
C GLU A 189 -0.43 -21.76 11.57
N HIS A 190 0.65 -21.27 12.19
CA HIS A 190 1.35 -20.07 11.72
C HIS A 190 2.08 -20.33 10.40
N LEU A 191 2.69 -21.51 10.23
CA LEU A 191 3.32 -21.93 8.97
C LEU A 191 2.29 -22.05 7.85
N ASP A 192 1.14 -22.66 8.14
CA ASP A 192 0.05 -22.79 7.16
C ASP A 192 -0.52 -21.43 6.77
N GLY A 193 -0.66 -20.50 7.72
CA GLY A 193 -1.03 -19.12 7.46
C GLY A 193 -0.05 -18.41 6.52
N ALA A 194 1.25 -18.49 6.80
CA ALA A 194 2.30 -17.89 5.97
C ALA A 194 2.34 -18.50 4.54
N ARG A 195 2.19 -19.83 4.43
CA ARG A 195 2.08 -20.51 3.13
C ARG A 195 0.85 -20.05 2.34
N ALA A 196 -0.30 -19.94 3.00
CA ALA A 196 -1.53 -19.47 2.37
C ALA A 196 -1.43 -18.01 1.87
N MET A 197 -0.73 -17.14 2.61
CA MET A 197 -0.44 -15.77 2.17
C MET A 197 0.42 -15.77 0.90
N LEU A 198 1.49 -16.57 0.88
CA LEU A 198 2.38 -16.69 -0.29
C LEU A 198 1.64 -17.20 -1.53
N GLU A 199 0.82 -18.24 -1.38
CA GLU A 199 -0.03 -18.77 -2.46
C GLU A 199 -1.03 -17.73 -2.97
N ARG A 200 -1.60 -16.92 -2.08
CA ARG A 200 -2.52 -15.84 -2.45
C ARG A 200 -1.80 -14.76 -3.26
N ILE A 201 -0.60 -14.34 -2.86
CA ILE A 201 0.21 -13.38 -3.62
C ILE A 201 0.56 -13.95 -5.00
N ASP A 202 0.96 -15.23 -5.08
CA ASP A 202 1.26 -15.88 -6.35
C ASP A 202 0.04 -15.96 -7.28
N ARG A 203 -1.17 -16.20 -6.75
CA ARG A 203 -2.42 -16.12 -7.52
C ARG A 203 -2.67 -14.72 -8.07
N LEU A 204 -2.59 -13.69 -7.23
CA LEU A 204 -2.77 -12.29 -7.66
C LEU A 204 -1.76 -11.89 -8.74
N ARG A 205 -0.51 -12.32 -8.62
CA ARG A 205 0.53 -12.06 -9.63
C ARG A 205 0.21 -12.73 -10.96
N ASN A 206 -0.27 -13.97 -10.94
CA ASN A 206 -0.67 -14.70 -12.15
C ASN A 206 -1.86 -14.01 -12.82
N GLU A 207 -2.84 -13.55 -12.06
CA GLU A 207 -3.99 -12.80 -12.58
C GLU A 207 -3.52 -11.52 -13.28
N VAL A 208 -2.67 -10.71 -12.62
CA VAL A 208 -2.15 -9.46 -13.20
C VAL A 208 -1.39 -9.69 -14.50
N THR A 209 -0.54 -10.71 -14.55
CA THR A 209 0.29 -11.06 -15.72
C THR A 209 -0.53 -11.65 -16.87
N SER A 210 -1.63 -12.35 -16.58
CA SER A 210 -2.48 -12.98 -17.60
C SER A 210 -3.26 -11.97 -18.45
N TYR A 211 -3.28 -10.69 -18.06
CA TYR A 211 -3.94 -9.62 -18.80
C TYR A 211 -2.96 -8.65 -19.50
N GLU A 212 -1.66 -8.96 -19.51
CA GLU A 212 -0.62 -8.26 -20.30
C GLU A 212 -0.46 -8.85 -21.70
#